data_AF-A0A5C9C6P5-F1
#
_entry.id   AF-A0A5C9C6P5-F1
#
_cell.length_a   1.000
_cell.length_b   1.000
_cell.length_c   1.000
_cell.angle_alpha   90.00
_cell.angle_beta   90.00
_cell.angle_gamma   90.00
#
_symmetry.space_group_name_H-M   'P 1'
#
loop_
_entity.id
_entity.type
_entity.pdbx_description
1 polymer ?
#
loop_
_entity_poly.entity_id
_entity_poly.type
_entity_poly.pdbx_seq_one_letter_code
_entity_poly.pdbx_strand_id
1 'polypeptide(L)'
;MSEQTEIVRTSRREFVKLSAFGVAALVAGGSALGAPSLSLVAGVAAVCRRLAPLGWRDLLLDVTGGQLDLLAADLEHELLKPLVKIDRTCAGFGDFAMHGSRAIEPGQPDQSLLYHTLAAPTVVATRDGAELRGFPTLAEIETIENFIYASRKATLDDIKTHAGTADLAVIVFAVHYRNAPMSANGRHAQLCFARTGIAHLGTIEPFYDPKLRSFANVDTARPYDFRVTPRRFAAYLAKRVAGFDGKFALQDPQEGDISRDFWVPVHKLFSGPECLANLDLEIQLSSGMRNDEIASFHRIVQGQGLTTSWTGNDLEQFPFVIKDEKIAALSKREDTGEGLIVPKPASLIQKAEYKGEPLTFPVHNALSRYAKNIQISSLFVMPAAAAPVEPGYYLDADQDSPRTAPEYINIRHRVRDGKVESLNSRPDLMEVIRKGGYDALHYTDSSGDGWIAATCRQLQDQGVTTNHAAFCLVGLPDFLPKINQRDLMRWWQNEVPKPLRPTLWTVPPLALSHARIAANVELPIGFSLKDKTVTAIISQLSAPGHDQAMLPKQEPNGPLNFEKVGLPDGSPGLFDPGWDVSIGVRSTNGGKEIHKYLVGHGLGSPFIEDAKLCAALGAYWPALAPDATRQYVSA
;
A
#
# COMPACT_ATOMS: atom_id res chain seq x y z
N MET A 1 -13.61 38.70 -43.61
CA MET A 1 -13.75 37.59 -44.59
C MET A 1 -12.50 36.75 -44.42
N SER A 2 -12.52 35.59 -43.77
CA SER A 2 -13.28 34.36 -44.10
C SER A 2 -12.48 33.43 -45.01
N GLU A 3 -11.38 32.89 -44.49
CA GLU A 3 -10.80 31.63 -44.96
C GLU A 3 -11.09 30.54 -43.93
N GLN A 4 -11.42 29.34 -44.38
CA GLN A 4 -11.72 28.18 -43.54
C GLN A 4 -10.59 27.16 -43.68
N THR A 5 -9.89 26.87 -42.59
CA THR A 5 -8.88 25.80 -42.58
C THR A 5 -9.53 24.48 -42.17
N GLU A 6 -9.52 23.50 -43.07
CA GLU A 6 -10.24 22.24 -42.92
C GLU A 6 -9.51 21.25 -41.97
N ILE A 7 -10.18 20.85 -40.88
CA ILE A 7 -9.62 19.93 -39.88
C ILE A 7 -9.94 18.48 -40.27
N VAL A 8 -8.98 17.80 -40.90
CA VAL A 8 -9.09 16.39 -41.28
C VAL A 8 -9.15 15.48 -40.05
N ARG A 9 -10.32 14.90 -39.78
CA ARG A 9 -10.53 13.90 -38.72
C ARG A 9 -10.16 12.49 -39.20
N THR A 10 -8.93 12.04 -38.96
CA THR A 10 -8.57 10.62 -39.10
C THR A 10 -9.23 9.77 -38.01
N SER A 11 -9.91 8.69 -38.41
CA SER A 11 -10.70 7.85 -37.49
C SER A 11 -9.91 6.67 -36.92
N ARG A 12 -10.32 6.16 -35.75
CA ARG A 12 -9.69 5.05 -34.98
C ARG A 12 -9.54 3.70 -35.72
N ARG A 13 -9.91 3.57 -37.00
CA ARG A 13 -9.99 2.28 -37.71
C ARG A 13 -8.73 1.83 -38.46
N GLU A 14 -7.80 2.72 -38.80
CA GLU A 14 -6.59 2.34 -39.56
C GLU A 14 -5.44 1.81 -38.69
N PHE A 15 -5.37 2.18 -37.40
CA PHE A 15 -4.27 1.77 -36.50
C PHE A 15 -4.29 0.26 -36.15
N VAL A 16 -5.35 -0.47 -36.51
CA VAL A 16 -5.58 -1.87 -36.12
C VAL A 16 -5.08 -2.87 -37.20
N LYS A 17 -4.60 -2.39 -38.36
CA LYS A 17 -4.20 -3.25 -39.49
C LYS A 17 -2.71 -3.64 -39.56
N LEU A 18 -1.87 -3.09 -38.68
CA LEU A 18 -0.40 -3.20 -38.77
C LEU A 18 0.24 -4.17 -37.77
N SER A 19 -0.55 -4.86 -36.95
CA SER A 19 -0.10 -5.76 -35.86
C SER A 19 -0.49 -7.23 -36.06
N ALA A 20 -0.86 -7.64 -37.28
CA ALA A 20 -1.57 -8.90 -37.55
C ALA A 20 -0.89 -9.83 -38.57
N PHE A 21 0.45 -10.00 -38.51
CA PHE A 21 1.15 -11.03 -39.29
C PHE A 21 2.35 -11.64 -38.55
N GLY A 22 2.29 -12.96 -38.31
CA GLY A 22 3.39 -13.79 -37.78
C GLY A 22 3.52 -13.79 -36.26
N VAL A 23 3.78 -14.92 -35.57
CA VAL A 23 3.81 -16.33 -36.01
C VAL A 23 3.24 -17.19 -34.88
N ALA A 24 2.38 -18.17 -35.21
CA ALA A 24 1.99 -19.21 -34.25
C ALA A 24 3.04 -20.34 -34.28
N ALA A 25 3.61 -20.66 -33.12
CA ALA A 25 4.56 -21.76 -32.93
C ALA A 25 4.11 -22.62 -31.73
N LEU A 26 4.43 -23.92 -31.77
CA LEU A 26 3.87 -24.90 -30.83
C LEU A 26 4.48 -24.82 -29.43
N VAL A 27 3.68 -25.23 -28.44
CA VAL A 27 4.16 -25.60 -27.11
C VAL A 27 5.05 -26.83 -27.23
N ALA A 28 6.33 -26.69 -26.88
CA ALA A 28 7.24 -27.79 -26.62
C ALA A 28 8.05 -27.45 -25.37
N GLY A 29 7.97 -28.29 -24.34
CA GLY A 29 8.74 -28.09 -23.11
C GLY A 29 10.22 -28.39 -23.34
N GLY A 30 11.06 -27.35 -23.30
CA GLY A 30 12.51 -27.46 -23.34
C GLY A 30 13.13 -26.41 -22.42
N SER A 31 14.06 -26.83 -21.56
CA SER A 31 14.72 -25.94 -20.60
C SER A 31 15.47 -24.84 -21.35
N ALA A 32 15.05 -23.59 -21.17
CA ALA A 32 15.77 -22.44 -21.71
C ALA A 32 17.12 -22.32 -21.01
N LEU A 33 18.19 -22.72 -21.69
CA LEU A 33 19.56 -22.35 -21.32
C LEU A 33 19.66 -20.82 -21.47
N GLY A 34 19.51 -20.12 -20.36
CA GLY A 34 19.43 -18.67 -20.34
C GLY A 34 20.67 -18.01 -20.93
N ALA A 35 20.48 -16.87 -21.60
CA ALA A 35 21.58 -15.94 -21.80
C ALA A 35 22.12 -15.53 -20.42
N PRO A 36 23.44 -15.39 -20.24
CA PRO A 36 24.01 -15.02 -18.95
C PRO A 36 23.42 -13.67 -18.50
N SER A 37 22.90 -13.63 -17.29
CA SER A 37 22.48 -12.38 -16.65
C SER A 37 23.68 -11.43 -16.57
N LEU A 38 23.43 -10.15 -16.84
CA LEU A 38 24.39 -9.10 -16.53
C LEU A 38 24.66 -9.12 -15.03
N SER A 39 25.93 -9.10 -14.62
CA SER A 39 26.27 -8.99 -13.21
C SER A 39 25.73 -7.69 -12.61
N LEU A 40 25.46 -7.67 -11.31
CA LEU A 40 24.84 -6.51 -10.65
C LEU A 40 25.66 -5.24 -10.89
N VAL A 41 26.99 -5.32 -10.82
CA VAL A 41 27.87 -4.18 -11.11
C VAL A 41 27.78 -3.72 -12.57
N ALA A 42 27.55 -4.62 -13.54
CA ALA A 42 27.32 -4.24 -14.93
C ALA A 42 25.94 -3.60 -15.15
N GLY A 43 24.93 -4.02 -14.38
CA GLY A 43 23.63 -3.37 -14.27
C GLY A 43 23.74 -1.95 -13.71
N VAL A 44 24.40 -1.78 -12.55
CA VAL A 44 24.72 -0.47 -11.96
C VAL A 44 25.49 0.40 -12.97
N ALA A 45 26.49 -0.15 -13.66
CA ALA A 45 27.24 0.57 -14.70
C ALA A 45 26.36 0.99 -15.89
N ALA A 46 25.29 0.27 -16.22
CA ALA A 46 24.32 0.71 -17.24
C ALA A 46 23.51 1.93 -16.76
N VAL A 47 23.00 1.89 -15.51
CA VAL A 47 22.29 3.01 -14.88
C VAL A 47 23.19 4.26 -14.80
N CYS A 48 24.41 4.10 -14.28
CA CYS A 48 25.40 5.18 -14.16
C CYS A 48 25.74 5.81 -15.52
N ARG A 49 25.98 5.00 -16.57
CA ARG A 49 26.23 5.51 -17.93
C ARG A 49 25.02 6.21 -18.55
N ARG A 50 23.80 5.74 -18.28
CA ARG A 50 22.55 6.34 -18.78
C ARG A 50 22.28 7.71 -18.14
N LEU A 51 22.53 7.82 -16.84
CA LEU A 51 22.26 9.03 -16.05
C LEU A 51 23.38 10.06 -16.11
N ALA A 52 24.65 9.64 -16.23
CA ALA A 52 25.79 10.56 -16.23
C ALA A 52 25.65 11.81 -17.13
N PRO A 53 25.28 11.72 -18.43
CA PRO A 53 25.15 12.89 -19.33
C PRO A 53 23.88 13.74 -19.09
N LEU A 54 23.08 13.41 -18.06
CA LEU A 54 21.83 14.07 -17.73
C LEU A 54 21.92 14.92 -16.43
N GLY A 55 23.15 15.24 -16.01
CA GLY A 55 23.50 16.08 -14.84
C GLY A 55 23.90 15.30 -13.58
N TRP A 56 23.66 13.99 -13.54
CA TRP A 56 23.86 13.16 -12.35
C TRP A 56 25.33 12.92 -12.00
N ARG A 57 26.22 12.85 -13.01
CA ARG A 57 27.67 12.76 -12.80
C ARG A 57 28.20 14.05 -12.18
N ASP A 58 27.81 15.18 -12.76
CA ASP A 58 28.30 16.51 -12.37
C ASP A 58 27.85 16.84 -10.94
N LEU A 59 26.59 16.52 -10.58
CA LEU A 59 26.09 16.61 -9.21
C LEU A 59 26.91 15.77 -8.21
N LEU A 60 27.25 14.52 -8.53
CA LEU A 60 28.00 13.66 -7.62
C LEU A 60 29.48 14.06 -7.50
N LEU A 61 30.09 14.55 -8.58
CA LEU A 61 31.40 15.20 -8.53
C LEU A 61 31.33 16.44 -7.62
N ASP A 62 30.32 17.30 -7.77
CA ASP A 62 30.14 18.50 -6.94
C ASP A 62 29.91 18.18 -5.45
N VAL A 63 29.04 17.22 -5.13
CA VAL A 63 28.72 16.82 -3.75
C VAL A 63 29.94 16.18 -3.07
N THR A 64 30.74 15.40 -3.79
CA THR A 64 31.91 14.71 -3.22
C THR A 64 33.22 15.49 -3.35
N GLY A 65 33.25 16.59 -4.10
CA GLY A 65 34.49 17.32 -4.40
C GLY A 65 35.42 16.58 -5.36
N GLY A 66 34.85 15.93 -6.38
CA GLY A 66 35.58 15.17 -7.41
C GLY A 66 35.99 13.75 -6.99
N GLN A 67 35.45 13.22 -5.88
CA GLN A 67 35.83 11.90 -5.35
C GLN A 67 34.97 10.74 -5.86
N LEU A 68 33.86 10.99 -6.57
CA LEU A 68 32.98 9.97 -7.11
C LEU A 68 32.63 10.26 -8.58
N ASP A 69 33.17 9.47 -9.50
CA ASP A 69 32.85 9.54 -10.93
C ASP A 69 31.99 8.34 -11.39
N LEU A 70 30.74 8.62 -11.82
CA LEU A 70 29.84 7.62 -12.40
C LEU A 70 30.36 6.93 -13.68
N LEU A 71 31.41 7.47 -14.30
CA LEU A 71 32.05 6.95 -15.52
C LEU A 71 33.48 6.43 -15.27
N ALA A 72 33.86 6.18 -14.01
CA ALA A 72 35.13 5.54 -13.69
C ALA A 72 35.29 4.16 -14.36
N ALA A 73 36.51 3.83 -14.79
CA ALA A 73 36.80 2.58 -15.49
C ALA A 73 36.68 1.34 -14.60
N ASP A 74 37.02 1.46 -13.31
CA ASP A 74 36.71 0.47 -12.26
C ASP A 74 35.61 1.03 -11.36
N LEU A 75 34.35 0.81 -11.78
CA LEU A 75 33.18 1.31 -11.06
C LEU A 75 32.94 0.55 -9.74
N GLU A 76 33.40 -0.70 -9.60
CA GLU A 76 33.26 -1.42 -8.32
C GLU A 76 34.12 -0.76 -7.25
N HIS A 77 35.39 -0.49 -7.56
CA HIS A 77 36.28 0.24 -6.68
C HIS A 77 35.78 1.66 -6.41
N GLU A 78 35.35 2.38 -7.44
CA GLU A 78 34.86 3.75 -7.34
C GLU A 78 33.64 3.88 -6.42
N LEU A 79 32.74 2.89 -6.44
CA LEU A 79 31.53 2.89 -5.61
C LEU A 79 31.80 2.48 -4.15
N LEU A 80 32.75 1.58 -3.93
CA LEU A 80 33.04 0.98 -2.62
C LEU A 80 34.17 1.66 -1.84
N LYS A 81 34.96 2.56 -2.45
CA LYS A 81 35.99 3.33 -1.74
C LYS A 81 35.36 4.34 -0.74
N PRO A 82 36.05 4.67 0.38
CA PRO A 82 35.63 5.75 1.26
C PRO A 82 35.68 7.12 0.58
N LEU A 83 34.70 7.97 0.86
CA LEU A 83 34.61 9.37 0.43
C LEU A 83 34.95 10.27 1.63
N VAL A 84 36.01 11.08 1.50
CA VAL A 84 36.48 11.98 2.58
C VAL A 84 35.58 13.22 2.74
N LYS A 85 34.78 13.53 1.72
CA LYS A 85 33.83 14.66 1.71
C LYS A 85 32.51 14.24 1.08
N ILE A 86 31.41 14.58 1.75
CA ILE A 86 30.05 14.56 1.19
C ILE A 86 29.35 15.85 1.65
N ASP A 87 29.12 16.76 0.71
CA ASP A 87 28.59 18.09 0.96
C ASP A 87 27.06 18.09 1.12
N ARG A 88 26.61 17.80 2.33
CA ARG A 88 25.19 17.82 2.74
C ARG A 88 24.56 19.22 2.72
N THR A 89 25.31 20.29 2.40
CA THR A 89 24.71 21.61 2.14
C THR A 89 24.10 21.73 0.74
N CYS A 90 24.49 20.85 -0.18
CA CYS A 90 23.91 20.77 -1.52
C CYS A 90 22.42 20.38 -1.45
N ALA A 91 21.57 21.03 -2.26
CA ALA A 91 20.13 20.85 -2.24
C ALA A 91 19.74 19.39 -2.55
N GLY A 92 18.93 18.80 -1.67
CA GLY A 92 18.50 17.41 -1.74
C GLY A 92 19.19 16.49 -0.72
N PHE A 93 20.40 16.85 -0.26
CA PHE A 93 21.29 15.98 0.55
C PHE A 93 21.31 16.29 2.06
N GLY A 94 20.57 17.30 2.52
CA GLY A 94 20.58 17.75 3.93
C GLY A 94 20.24 16.65 4.93
N ASP A 95 19.35 15.73 4.55
CA ASP A 95 18.95 14.56 5.34
C ASP A 95 19.60 13.24 4.90
N PHE A 96 20.63 13.24 4.04
CA PHE A 96 21.43 12.05 3.79
C PHE A 96 22.20 11.64 5.05
N ALA A 97 22.02 10.39 5.51
CA ALA A 97 22.48 9.92 6.83
C ALA A 97 23.94 10.30 7.14
N MET A 98 24.18 10.93 8.30
CA MET A 98 25.52 11.44 8.68
C MET A 98 26.65 10.41 8.65
N HIS A 99 26.36 9.12 8.89
CA HIS A 99 27.36 8.05 8.83
C HIS A 99 27.67 7.54 7.41
N GLY A 100 26.85 7.91 6.42
CA GLY A 100 27.11 7.59 5.02
C GLY A 100 28.45 8.16 4.56
N SER A 101 29.33 7.25 4.12
CA SER A 101 30.75 7.52 3.83
C SER A 101 31.25 6.94 2.50
N ARG A 102 30.37 6.35 1.69
CA ARG A 102 30.66 5.72 0.39
C ARG A 102 29.55 6.03 -0.62
N ALA A 103 29.80 5.75 -1.90
CA ALA A 103 28.71 5.73 -2.89
C ALA A 103 27.75 4.57 -2.61
N ILE A 104 28.30 3.41 -2.27
CA ILE A 104 27.61 2.20 -1.83
C ILE A 104 28.25 1.74 -0.51
N GLU A 105 27.47 1.73 0.57
CA GLU A 105 27.87 1.20 1.88
C GLU A 105 27.26 -0.21 2.04
N PRO A 106 28.07 -1.29 2.10
CA PRO A 106 27.58 -2.66 2.01
C PRO A 106 26.46 -3.02 3.02
N GLY A 107 25.30 -3.40 2.49
CA GLY A 107 24.10 -3.72 3.26
C GLY A 107 23.43 -2.53 3.96
N GLN A 108 23.80 -1.29 3.64
CA GLN A 108 23.27 -0.07 4.29
C GLN A 108 22.75 0.94 3.25
N PRO A 109 21.49 0.80 2.76
CA PRO A 109 20.91 1.70 1.76
C PRO A 109 20.87 3.16 2.23
N ASP A 110 20.52 3.40 3.50
CA ASP A 110 20.47 4.72 4.14
C ASP A 110 21.82 5.46 4.11
N GLN A 111 22.92 4.71 4.09
CA GLN A 111 24.30 5.20 4.17
C GLN A 111 24.99 5.22 2.80
N SER A 112 24.30 4.77 1.75
CA SER A 112 24.80 4.69 0.37
C SER A 112 24.43 5.95 -0.41
N LEU A 113 25.42 6.83 -0.66
CA LEU A 113 25.19 8.14 -1.30
C LEU A 113 24.51 8.01 -2.67
N LEU A 114 24.86 7.00 -3.48
CA LEU A 114 24.25 6.79 -4.80
C LEU A 114 22.77 6.40 -4.69
N TYR A 115 22.42 5.53 -3.74
CA TYR A 115 21.03 5.13 -3.53
C TYR A 115 20.18 6.31 -3.04
N HIS A 116 20.68 7.10 -2.08
CA HIS A 116 20.02 8.34 -1.67
C HIS A 116 19.83 9.30 -2.86
N THR A 117 20.88 9.54 -3.65
CA THR A 117 20.83 10.43 -4.83
C THR A 117 19.71 10.04 -5.81
N LEU A 118 19.56 8.74 -6.07
CA LEU A 118 18.58 8.25 -7.04
C LEU A 118 17.17 8.12 -6.45
N ALA A 119 17.04 7.63 -5.22
CA ALA A 119 15.76 7.33 -4.58
C ALA A 119 15.11 8.52 -3.84
N ALA A 120 15.87 9.54 -3.42
CA ALA A 120 15.31 10.68 -2.71
C ALA A 120 14.55 11.65 -3.65
N PRO A 121 13.25 11.93 -3.43
CA PRO A 121 12.50 12.88 -4.25
C PRO A 121 12.98 14.33 -4.09
N THR A 122 13.74 14.64 -3.04
CA THR A 122 14.38 15.93 -2.82
C THR A 122 15.56 16.21 -3.76
N VAL A 123 16.12 15.19 -4.42
CA VAL A 123 17.24 15.32 -5.37
C VAL A 123 16.69 15.46 -6.79
N VAL A 124 16.61 16.70 -7.28
CA VAL A 124 16.03 17.04 -8.60
C VAL A 124 16.82 18.06 -9.41
N ALA A 125 17.92 18.60 -8.88
CA ALA A 125 18.74 19.62 -9.53
C ALA A 125 20.25 19.43 -9.23
N THR A 126 21.09 20.00 -10.08
CA THR A 126 22.54 20.18 -9.84
C THR A 126 22.81 21.32 -8.84
N ARG A 127 24.07 21.50 -8.40
CA ARG A 127 24.46 22.50 -7.39
C ARG A 127 24.13 23.95 -7.80
N ASP A 128 24.18 24.24 -9.10
CA ASP A 128 23.84 25.54 -9.71
C ASP A 128 22.32 25.76 -9.90
N GLY A 129 21.50 24.74 -9.61
CA GLY A 129 20.04 24.78 -9.73
C GLY A 129 19.48 24.32 -11.07
N ALA A 130 20.31 23.85 -12.02
CA ALA A 130 19.79 23.28 -13.27
C ALA A 130 19.07 21.94 -13.03
N GLU A 131 17.98 21.69 -13.75
CA GLU A 131 17.12 20.51 -13.52
C GLU A 131 17.78 19.21 -14.01
N LEU A 132 17.81 18.19 -13.16
CA LEU A 132 18.25 16.83 -13.52
C LEU A 132 17.27 16.21 -14.53
N ARG A 133 17.78 15.43 -15.48
CA ARG A 133 16.96 14.85 -16.56
C ARG A 133 16.98 13.32 -16.54
N GLY A 134 15.95 12.73 -17.14
CA GLY A 134 15.84 11.28 -17.36
C GLY A 134 16.03 10.43 -16.11
N PHE A 135 15.44 10.86 -15.00
CA PHE A 135 15.40 10.21 -13.68
C PHE A 135 15.25 8.67 -13.71
N PRO A 136 15.68 7.96 -12.65
CA PRO A 136 15.69 6.50 -12.60
C PRO A 136 14.28 5.87 -12.55
N THR A 137 14.13 4.71 -13.20
CA THR A 137 12.96 3.84 -13.03
C THR A 137 13.01 3.08 -11.70
N LEU A 138 11.90 2.42 -11.34
CA LEU A 138 11.87 1.56 -10.14
C LEU A 138 12.84 0.37 -10.25
N ALA A 139 12.96 -0.24 -11.44
CA ALA A 139 13.90 -1.32 -11.71
C ALA A 139 15.37 -0.88 -11.57
N GLU A 140 15.69 0.36 -11.93
CA GLU A 140 17.04 0.91 -11.78
C GLU A 140 17.36 1.21 -10.30
N ILE A 141 16.40 1.76 -9.54
CA ILE A 141 16.53 1.92 -8.08
C ILE A 141 16.72 0.55 -7.42
N GLU A 142 15.96 -0.47 -7.82
CA GLU A 142 16.11 -1.85 -7.37
C GLU A 142 17.47 -2.47 -7.74
N THR A 143 18.02 -2.14 -8.91
CA THR A 143 19.36 -2.60 -9.32
C THR A 143 20.45 -2.08 -8.37
N ILE A 144 20.36 -0.81 -7.95
CA ILE A 144 21.28 -0.26 -6.94
C ILE A 144 21.02 -0.91 -5.57
N GLU A 145 19.76 -1.08 -5.20
CA GLU A 145 19.33 -1.71 -3.94
C GLU A 145 19.89 -3.14 -3.80
N ASN A 146 19.81 -3.95 -4.86
CA ASN A 146 20.36 -5.31 -4.91
C ASN A 146 21.89 -5.28 -4.76
N PHE A 147 22.57 -4.37 -5.47
CA PHE A 147 24.02 -4.22 -5.37
C PHE A 147 24.49 -3.77 -3.97
N ILE A 148 23.72 -2.95 -3.26
CA ILE A 148 24.01 -2.60 -1.85
C ILE A 148 24.10 -3.86 -0.98
N TYR A 149 23.12 -4.77 -1.06
CA TYR A 149 23.18 -6.00 -0.27
C TYR A 149 24.22 -7.00 -0.81
N ALA A 150 24.36 -7.14 -2.13
CA ALA A 150 25.37 -8.02 -2.75
C ALA A 150 26.81 -7.64 -2.40
N SER A 151 27.14 -6.35 -2.37
CA SER A 151 28.49 -5.85 -2.09
C SER A 151 29.00 -6.19 -0.68
N ARG A 152 28.11 -6.62 0.23
CA ARG A 152 28.48 -7.21 1.53
C ARG A 152 29.19 -8.56 1.39
N LYS A 153 28.96 -9.28 0.28
CA LYS A 153 29.54 -10.60 -0.07
C LYS A 153 29.36 -11.64 1.05
N ALA A 154 28.26 -11.51 1.80
CA ALA A 154 27.93 -12.36 2.94
C ALA A 154 27.39 -13.73 2.52
N THR A 155 27.83 -14.78 3.21
CA THR A 155 27.19 -16.10 3.17
C THR A 155 25.91 -16.10 4.03
N LEU A 156 25.08 -17.13 3.88
CA LEU A 156 23.94 -17.33 4.78
C LEU A 156 24.37 -17.53 6.25
N ASP A 157 25.53 -18.14 6.50
CA ASP A 157 26.02 -18.41 7.85
C ASP A 157 26.58 -17.15 8.54
N ASP A 158 27.08 -16.16 7.78
CA ASP A 158 27.36 -14.82 8.30
C ASP A 158 26.07 -14.13 8.78
N ILE A 159 24.98 -14.28 8.02
CA ILE A 159 23.66 -13.72 8.38
C ILE A 159 23.09 -14.43 9.62
N LYS A 160 23.15 -15.76 9.69
CA LYS A 160 22.75 -16.54 10.88
C LYS A 160 23.57 -16.14 12.11
N THR A 161 24.90 -16.02 11.97
CA THR A 161 25.80 -15.60 13.07
C THR A 161 25.47 -14.19 13.57
N HIS A 162 25.12 -13.27 12.68
CA HIS A 162 24.70 -11.91 13.03
C HIS A 162 23.24 -11.82 13.57
N ALA A 163 22.40 -12.79 13.24
CA ALA A 163 21.08 -12.95 13.87
C ALA A 163 21.20 -13.47 15.30
N GLY A 164 22.14 -14.39 15.55
CA GLY A 164 22.39 -15.00 16.85
C GLY A 164 21.36 -16.09 17.17
N THR A 165 20.84 -16.10 18.40
CA THR A 165 19.76 -17.01 18.82
C THR A 165 18.36 -16.52 18.42
N ALA A 166 18.25 -15.52 17.55
CA ALA A 166 16.98 -15.03 17.05
C ALA A 166 16.50 -15.87 15.86
N ASP A 167 15.22 -16.23 15.84
CA ASP A 167 14.60 -16.92 14.71
C ASP A 167 14.79 -16.10 13.42
N LEU A 168 15.38 -16.73 12.40
CA LEU A 168 15.62 -16.16 11.07
C LEU A 168 14.58 -16.72 10.09
N ALA A 169 13.97 -15.85 9.30
CA ALA A 169 12.92 -16.21 8.35
C ALA A 169 13.02 -15.40 7.05
N VAL A 170 12.38 -15.92 5.99
CA VAL A 170 12.08 -15.13 4.78
C VAL A 170 10.83 -14.31 5.07
N ILE A 171 10.94 -12.99 5.01
CA ILE A 171 9.84 -12.06 5.26
C ILE A 171 9.65 -11.17 4.04
N VAL A 172 8.41 -10.98 3.59
CA VAL A 172 8.09 -9.94 2.62
C VAL A 172 7.77 -8.64 3.37
N PHE A 173 8.30 -7.52 2.87
CA PHE A 173 7.97 -6.17 3.35
C PHE A 173 7.50 -5.29 2.18
N ALA A 174 6.52 -4.42 2.46
CA ALA A 174 6.31 -3.21 1.67
C ALA A 174 7.45 -2.23 1.99
N VAL A 175 8.10 -1.68 0.95
CA VAL A 175 9.30 -0.85 1.11
C VAL A 175 9.16 0.54 0.47
N HIS A 176 9.70 1.57 1.12
CA HIS A 176 9.70 2.96 0.62
C HIS A 176 10.91 3.73 1.18
N TYR A 177 11.81 4.23 0.33
CA TYR A 177 12.86 5.17 0.75
C TYR A 177 12.27 6.56 0.97
N ARG A 178 12.48 7.15 2.15
CA ARG A 178 11.75 8.35 2.60
C ARG A 178 12.67 9.35 3.28
N ASN A 179 12.47 10.63 2.97
CA ASN A 179 13.13 11.75 3.67
C ASN A 179 12.78 11.79 5.18
N ALA A 180 13.63 12.45 5.96
CA ALA A 180 13.61 12.46 7.43
C ALA A 180 12.23 12.67 8.09
N PRO A 181 11.33 13.57 7.64
CA PRO A 181 10.04 13.76 8.30
C PRO A 181 9.14 12.50 8.28
N MET A 182 9.33 11.61 7.31
CA MET A 182 8.50 10.41 7.07
C MET A 182 9.23 9.08 7.34
N SER A 183 10.54 9.13 7.65
CA SER A 183 11.30 7.92 7.97
C SER A 183 10.89 7.31 9.31
N ALA A 184 11.32 6.07 9.58
CA ALA A 184 10.98 5.39 10.83
C ALA A 184 11.59 6.08 12.06
N ASN A 185 12.80 6.66 11.94
CA ASN A 185 13.43 7.40 13.04
C ASN A 185 13.06 8.88 13.14
N GLY A 186 12.50 9.49 12.08
CA GLY A 186 12.22 10.93 12.05
C GLY A 186 13.47 11.84 11.97
N ARG A 187 14.65 11.27 11.70
CA ARG A 187 15.98 11.90 11.85
C ARG A 187 16.77 12.02 10.57
N HIS A 188 16.74 11.04 9.67
CA HIS A 188 17.42 11.12 8.36
C HIS A 188 16.63 10.35 7.28
N ALA A 189 17.02 10.55 6.02
CA ALA A 189 16.46 9.81 4.89
C ALA A 189 16.81 8.32 4.98
N GLN A 190 15.80 7.44 4.85
CA GLN A 190 15.92 6.03 5.21
C GLN A 190 14.93 5.12 4.47
N LEU A 191 15.36 3.90 4.17
CA LEU A 191 14.51 2.83 3.65
C LEU A 191 13.62 2.32 4.78
N CYS A 192 12.31 2.53 4.62
CA CYS A 192 11.29 2.15 5.59
C CYS A 192 10.59 0.87 5.15
N PHE A 193 10.31 0.01 6.12
CA PHE A 193 9.75 -1.33 5.92
C PHE A 193 8.47 -1.47 6.74
N ALA A 194 7.44 -2.11 6.17
CA ALA A 194 6.28 -2.59 6.91
C ALA A 194 5.86 -3.96 6.37
N ARG A 195 5.23 -4.80 7.19
CA ARG A 195 4.63 -6.07 6.73
C ARG A 195 3.15 -5.90 6.34
N THR A 196 2.69 -4.67 6.23
CA THR A 196 1.46 -4.27 5.54
C THR A 196 1.81 -3.22 4.49
N GLY A 197 1.33 -3.40 3.26
CA GLY A 197 1.39 -2.39 2.21
C GLY A 197 0.00 -2.08 1.67
N ILE A 198 -0.22 -0.84 1.24
CA ILE A 198 -1.49 -0.39 0.65
C ILE A 198 -1.23 0.02 -0.80
N ALA A 199 -2.08 -0.45 -1.70
CA ALA A 199 -2.23 0.06 -3.05
C ALA A 199 -3.65 0.61 -3.21
N HIS A 200 -3.86 1.60 -4.09
CA HIS A 200 -5.18 2.23 -4.28
C HIS A 200 -5.72 1.98 -5.69
N LEU A 201 -7.04 1.81 -5.78
CA LEU A 201 -7.79 1.71 -7.02
C LEU A 201 -7.76 3.01 -7.84
N GLY A 202 -8.08 2.86 -9.13
CA GLY A 202 -8.27 3.97 -10.05
C GLY A 202 -9.08 3.57 -11.29
N THR A 203 -9.63 4.56 -11.99
CA THR A 203 -10.33 4.38 -13.27
C THR A 203 -9.38 4.18 -14.45
N ILE A 204 -8.10 4.52 -14.28
CA ILE A 204 -7.10 4.56 -15.36
C ILE A 204 -5.75 3.99 -14.91
N GLU A 205 -4.94 3.60 -15.91
CA GLU A 205 -3.61 3.01 -15.75
C GLU A 205 -2.68 3.80 -14.81
N PRO A 206 -1.85 3.10 -14.01
CA PRO A 206 -0.89 3.73 -13.12
C PRO A 206 0.19 4.49 -13.92
N PHE A 207 0.65 5.61 -13.37
CA PHE A 207 1.79 6.36 -13.90
C PHE A 207 2.81 6.54 -12.79
N TYR A 208 4.01 5.97 -12.98
CA TYR A 208 5.17 6.29 -12.16
C TYR A 208 5.71 7.65 -12.62
N ASP A 209 5.86 8.59 -11.70
CA ASP A 209 6.56 9.85 -11.93
C ASP A 209 8.04 9.66 -11.49
N PRO A 210 8.99 9.56 -12.44
CA PRO A 210 10.39 9.32 -12.09
C PRO A 210 11.05 10.47 -11.32
N LYS A 211 10.52 11.70 -11.40
CA LYS A 211 11.03 12.86 -10.66
C LYS A 211 10.55 12.83 -9.20
N LEU A 212 9.31 12.42 -8.95
CA LEU A 212 8.75 12.27 -7.59
C LEU A 212 9.09 10.92 -6.94
N ARG A 213 9.60 9.94 -7.70
CA ARG A 213 9.86 8.54 -7.26
C ARG A 213 8.63 7.84 -6.66
N SER A 214 7.44 8.37 -6.95
CA SER A 214 6.15 7.82 -6.57
C SER A 214 5.36 7.47 -7.82
N PHE A 215 4.26 6.75 -7.64
CA PHE A 215 3.17 6.86 -8.61
C PHE A 215 2.50 8.22 -8.43
N ALA A 216 1.92 8.75 -9.50
CA ALA A 216 1.05 9.90 -9.44
C ALA A 216 -0.40 9.40 -9.42
N ASN A 217 -1.17 9.83 -8.43
CA ASN A 217 -2.55 9.41 -8.23
C ASN A 217 -3.53 10.26 -9.10
N VAL A 218 -3.30 11.58 -9.18
CA VAL A 218 -4.17 12.51 -9.93
C VAL A 218 -3.63 12.88 -11.31
N ASP A 219 -4.53 13.12 -12.26
CA ASP A 219 -4.21 13.62 -13.62
C ASP A 219 -4.91 14.96 -13.86
N THR A 220 -4.15 16.06 -13.94
CA THR A 220 -4.73 17.42 -14.07
C THR A 220 -5.40 17.67 -15.42
N ALA A 221 -5.12 16.88 -16.45
CA ALA A 221 -5.84 16.93 -17.72
C ALA A 221 -7.12 16.08 -17.71
N ARG A 222 -7.31 15.23 -16.68
CA ARG A 222 -8.46 14.33 -16.52
C ARG A 222 -8.94 14.33 -15.06
N PRO A 223 -9.48 15.45 -14.54
CA PRO A 223 -9.81 15.63 -13.11
C PRO A 223 -10.99 14.78 -12.58
N TYR A 224 -11.55 13.89 -13.40
CA TYR A 224 -12.56 12.90 -13.02
C TYR A 224 -12.07 11.45 -13.17
N ASP A 225 -10.83 11.27 -13.62
CA ASP A 225 -10.14 9.98 -13.63
C ASP A 225 -9.14 9.90 -12.47
N PHE A 226 -9.06 8.73 -11.85
CA PHE A 226 -8.11 8.44 -10.77
C PHE A 226 -7.13 7.38 -11.22
N ARG A 227 -5.84 7.58 -11.00
CA ARG A 227 -4.83 6.58 -11.35
C ARG A 227 -4.76 5.52 -10.27
N VAL A 228 -4.62 4.28 -10.71
CA VAL A 228 -4.17 3.21 -9.81
C VAL A 228 -2.84 3.65 -9.18
N THR A 229 -2.69 3.42 -7.88
CA THR A 229 -1.47 3.69 -7.12
C THR A 229 -0.88 2.37 -6.60
N PRO A 230 0.05 1.74 -7.35
CA PRO A 230 0.72 0.49 -6.99
C PRO A 230 1.57 0.56 -5.72
N ARG A 231 1.86 -0.62 -5.15
CA ARG A 231 2.77 -0.81 -4.00
C ARG A 231 3.89 -1.78 -4.33
N ARG A 232 5.15 -1.36 -4.13
CA ARG A 232 6.32 -2.24 -4.21
C ARG A 232 6.52 -2.98 -2.89
N PHE A 233 6.64 -4.29 -2.98
CA PHE A 233 7.05 -5.22 -1.94
C PHE A 233 8.38 -5.88 -2.34
N ALA A 234 9.16 -6.37 -1.37
CA ALA A 234 10.35 -7.16 -1.63
C ALA A 234 10.62 -8.18 -0.50
N ALA A 235 11.33 -9.26 -0.82
CA ALA A 235 11.70 -10.31 0.12
C ALA A 235 13.01 -9.99 0.84
N TYR A 236 13.11 -10.37 2.11
CA TYR A 236 14.28 -10.16 2.97
C TYR A 236 14.51 -11.39 3.86
N LEU A 237 15.77 -11.68 4.19
CA LEU A 237 16.08 -12.35 5.44
C LEU A 237 15.89 -11.33 6.56
N ALA A 238 15.13 -11.72 7.58
CA ALA A 238 14.86 -10.92 8.75
C ALA A 238 14.89 -11.79 10.01
N LYS A 239 15.23 -11.17 11.14
CA LYS A 239 15.26 -11.83 12.45
C LYS A 239 14.12 -11.35 13.34
N ARG A 240 13.58 -12.21 14.20
CA ARG A 240 12.63 -11.78 15.23
C ARG A 240 13.38 -11.13 16.39
N VAL A 241 13.05 -9.88 16.69
CA VAL A 241 13.54 -9.12 17.84
C VAL A 241 12.40 -9.00 18.85
N ALA A 242 12.63 -9.47 20.08
CA ALA A 242 11.66 -9.41 21.16
C ALA A 242 11.79 -8.07 21.90
N GLY A 243 10.76 -7.24 21.78
CA GLY A 243 10.73 -5.87 22.31
C GLY A 243 11.46 -4.85 21.43
N PHE A 244 10.95 -3.61 21.43
CA PHE A 244 11.64 -2.46 20.88
C PHE A 244 12.73 -1.96 21.85
N ASP A 245 13.99 -1.93 21.39
CA ASP A 245 15.17 -1.62 22.20
C ASP A 245 16.10 -0.53 21.59
N GLY A 246 15.65 0.17 20.54
CA GLY A 246 16.41 1.22 19.84
C GLY A 246 17.44 0.76 18.81
N LYS A 247 17.76 -0.54 18.72
CA LYS A 247 18.75 -1.06 17.73
C LYS A 247 18.24 -1.02 16.29
N PHE A 248 16.93 -0.89 16.11
CA PHE A 248 16.26 -0.51 14.86
C PHE A 248 15.36 0.68 15.16
N ALA A 249 14.96 1.43 14.13
CA ALA A 249 13.99 2.50 14.28
C ALA A 249 12.57 1.94 14.17
N LEU A 250 11.66 2.43 15.00
CA LEU A 250 10.23 2.15 14.96
C LEU A 250 9.51 3.49 14.85
N GLN A 251 8.66 3.63 13.83
CA GLN A 251 7.87 4.84 13.65
C GLN A 251 6.83 4.94 14.77
N ASP A 252 6.81 6.10 15.43
CA ASP A 252 5.92 6.49 16.52
C ASP A 252 5.71 5.36 17.57
N PRO A 253 6.75 5.04 18.38
CA PRO A 253 6.70 3.96 19.35
C PRO A 253 5.64 4.16 20.44
N GLN A 254 5.08 3.06 20.93
CA GLN A 254 3.96 3.02 21.85
C GLN A 254 4.27 2.25 23.15
N GLU A 255 3.42 2.46 24.15
CA GLU A 255 3.40 1.59 25.33
C GLU A 255 3.15 0.12 24.94
N GLY A 256 3.91 -0.77 25.56
CA GLY A 256 3.95 -2.19 25.22
C GLY A 256 4.83 -2.56 24.02
N ASP A 257 5.39 -1.62 23.23
CA ASP A 257 6.31 -2.02 22.14
C ASP A 257 7.59 -2.66 22.67
N ILE A 258 8.00 -2.34 23.91
CA ILE A 258 9.07 -3.01 24.66
C ILE A 258 8.81 -4.51 24.94
N SER A 259 7.60 -5.03 24.68
CA SER A 259 7.23 -6.44 24.86
C SER A 259 6.51 -7.05 23.65
N ARG A 260 6.50 -6.37 22.50
CA ARG A 260 6.01 -6.92 21.22
C ARG A 260 7.17 -7.46 20.39
N ASP A 261 6.93 -8.54 19.66
CA ASP A 261 7.90 -9.10 18.71
C ASP A 261 7.87 -8.35 17.37
N PHE A 262 9.04 -8.01 16.84
CA PHE A 262 9.21 -7.37 15.53
C PHE A 262 10.09 -8.22 14.61
N TRP A 263 9.69 -8.37 13.35
CA TRP A 263 10.55 -8.94 12.30
C TRP A 263 11.38 -7.82 11.68
N VAL A 264 12.69 -7.79 11.94
CA VAL A 264 13.60 -6.73 11.51
C VAL A 264 14.48 -7.23 10.35
N PRO A 265 14.46 -6.57 9.17
CA PRO A 265 15.24 -7.02 8.02
C PRO A 265 16.75 -6.87 8.26
N VAL A 266 17.52 -7.83 7.74
CA VAL A 266 19.00 -7.89 7.87
C VAL A 266 19.73 -8.10 6.54
N HIS A 267 19.05 -8.58 5.49
CA HIS A 267 19.59 -8.73 4.14
C HIS A 267 18.45 -8.84 3.11
N LYS A 268 18.51 -8.13 1.97
CA LYS A 268 17.52 -8.30 0.89
C LYS A 268 17.71 -9.63 0.18
N LEU A 269 16.62 -10.23 -0.28
CA LEU A 269 16.60 -11.38 -1.17
C LEU A 269 16.16 -10.97 -2.57
N PHE A 270 16.91 -11.41 -3.57
CA PHE A 270 16.63 -11.30 -5.00
C PHE A 270 17.26 -12.52 -5.71
N SER A 271 16.84 -12.80 -6.94
CA SER A 271 17.28 -13.99 -7.67
C SER A 271 18.70 -13.86 -8.25
N GLY A 272 19.45 -14.97 -8.31
CA GLY A 272 20.78 -15.09 -8.89
C GLY A 272 21.93 -15.35 -7.89
N PRO A 273 23.16 -15.56 -8.40
CA PRO A 273 24.33 -15.99 -7.61
C PRO A 273 25.05 -14.89 -6.83
N GLU A 274 24.64 -13.63 -7.01
CA GLU A 274 25.23 -12.47 -6.32
C GLU A 274 24.46 -12.08 -5.03
N CYS A 275 23.32 -12.71 -4.73
CA CYS A 275 22.50 -12.35 -3.58
C CYS A 275 23.09 -12.79 -2.24
N LEU A 276 23.64 -14.01 -2.17
CA LEU A 276 24.35 -14.56 -1.01
C LEU A 276 25.55 -15.36 -1.52
N ALA A 277 26.71 -15.17 -0.89
CA ALA A 277 27.92 -15.89 -1.28
C ALA A 277 27.71 -17.41 -1.15
N ASN A 278 28.09 -18.14 -2.20
CA ASN A 278 27.96 -19.59 -2.38
C ASN A 278 26.52 -20.11 -2.57
N LEU A 279 25.52 -19.26 -2.85
CA LEU A 279 24.15 -19.67 -3.17
C LEU A 279 23.61 -18.94 -4.41
N ASP A 280 23.10 -19.71 -5.38
CA ASP A 280 22.34 -19.18 -6.52
C ASP A 280 20.84 -19.26 -6.21
N LEU A 281 20.23 -18.12 -5.91
CA LEU A 281 18.86 -18.07 -5.38
C LEU A 281 17.80 -17.96 -6.47
N GLU A 282 16.71 -18.70 -6.33
CA GLU A 282 15.47 -18.46 -7.07
C GLU A 282 14.44 -17.92 -6.09
N ILE A 283 14.10 -16.63 -6.19
CA ILE A 283 13.09 -15.98 -5.36
C ILE A 283 11.79 -15.94 -6.17
N GLN A 284 10.80 -16.71 -5.73
CA GLN A 284 9.47 -16.70 -6.33
C GLN A 284 8.52 -15.87 -5.45
N LEU A 285 8.08 -14.72 -5.97
CA LEU A 285 7.02 -13.93 -5.36
C LEU A 285 5.65 -14.43 -5.80
N SER A 286 4.73 -14.51 -4.85
CA SER A 286 3.34 -14.95 -5.04
C SER A 286 2.39 -14.05 -4.27
N SER A 287 1.15 -13.97 -4.72
CA SER A 287 0.13 -13.13 -4.11
C SER A 287 -1.24 -13.78 -4.19
N GLY A 288 -2.09 -13.55 -3.19
CA GLY A 288 -3.52 -13.83 -3.25
C GLY A 288 -4.33 -12.64 -2.76
N MET A 289 -5.41 -12.30 -3.45
CA MET A 289 -6.29 -11.15 -3.14
C MET A 289 -7.74 -11.62 -3.01
N ARG A 290 -8.52 -11.01 -2.11
CA ARG A 290 -9.92 -11.38 -1.87
C ARG A 290 -10.78 -10.18 -1.47
N ASN A 291 -12.01 -10.16 -1.97
CA ASN A 291 -13.12 -9.34 -1.47
C ASN A 291 -14.30 -10.28 -1.19
N ASP A 292 -14.89 -10.17 0.00
CA ASP A 292 -16.04 -10.97 0.47
C ASP A 292 -17.27 -10.11 0.79
N GLU A 293 -17.27 -8.80 0.57
CA GLU A 293 -18.30 -7.88 1.09
C GLU A 293 -19.74 -8.34 0.81
N ILE A 294 -20.02 -8.72 -0.44
CA ILE A 294 -21.32 -9.23 -0.86
C ILE A 294 -21.61 -10.58 -0.21
N ALA A 295 -20.67 -11.54 -0.26
CA ALA A 295 -20.85 -12.84 0.38
C ALA A 295 -21.11 -12.72 1.90
N SER A 296 -20.36 -11.87 2.60
CA SER A 296 -20.51 -11.59 4.02
C SER A 296 -21.83 -10.89 4.35
N PHE A 297 -22.28 -9.93 3.52
CA PHE A 297 -23.65 -9.40 3.60
C PHE A 297 -24.70 -10.52 3.55
N HIS A 298 -24.63 -11.42 2.57
CA HIS A 298 -25.61 -12.52 2.45
C HIS A 298 -25.55 -13.47 3.64
N ARG A 299 -24.34 -13.85 4.11
CA ARG A 299 -24.14 -14.71 5.30
C ARG A 299 -24.76 -14.07 6.55
N ILE A 300 -24.57 -12.77 6.79
CA ILE A 300 -25.06 -12.06 7.98
C ILE A 300 -26.57 -11.81 7.96
N VAL A 301 -27.17 -11.54 6.80
CA VAL A 301 -28.63 -11.44 6.69
C VAL A 301 -29.29 -12.82 6.81
N GLN A 302 -28.68 -13.88 6.28
CA GLN A 302 -29.16 -15.27 6.48
C GLN A 302 -29.07 -15.72 7.94
N GLY A 303 -28.03 -15.30 8.67
CA GLY A 303 -27.90 -15.54 10.12
C GLY A 303 -29.04 -14.94 10.95
N GLN A 304 -29.75 -13.93 10.41
CA GLN A 304 -30.95 -13.33 11.03
C GLN A 304 -32.25 -14.09 10.72
N GLY A 305 -32.17 -15.20 9.97
CA GLY A 305 -33.34 -15.93 9.46
C GLY A 305 -34.04 -15.25 8.28
N LEU A 306 -33.43 -14.21 7.70
CA LEU A 306 -33.96 -13.48 6.54
C LEU A 306 -33.45 -14.10 5.24
N THR A 307 -34.35 -14.29 4.27
CA THR A 307 -33.98 -14.84 2.95
C THR A 307 -33.23 -13.82 2.10
N THR A 308 -32.21 -14.25 1.35
CA THR A 308 -31.48 -13.36 0.42
C THR A 308 -31.26 -13.96 -0.98
N SER A 309 -32.15 -14.88 -1.39
CA SER A 309 -32.22 -15.51 -2.73
C SER A 309 -31.04 -16.37 -3.20
N TRP A 310 -29.86 -16.29 -2.58
CA TRP A 310 -28.63 -17.01 -2.97
C TRP A 310 -28.07 -17.81 -1.79
N THR A 311 -27.58 -19.03 -1.98
CA THR A 311 -27.11 -19.86 -0.85
C THR A 311 -25.93 -20.76 -1.18
N GLY A 312 -25.20 -21.19 -0.14
CA GLY A 312 -24.13 -22.19 -0.23
C GLY A 312 -23.09 -21.84 -1.30
N ASN A 313 -23.00 -22.70 -2.32
CA ASN A 313 -22.02 -22.57 -3.40
C ASN A 313 -22.11 -21.26 -4.19
N ASP A 314 -23.27 -20.59 -4.25
CA ASP A 314 -23.40 -19.28 -4.92
C ASP A 314 -22.45 -18.26 -4.26
N LEU A 315 -22.37 -18.27 -2.92
CA LEU A 315 -21.65 -17.29 -2.10
C LEU A 315 -20.11 -17.44 -2.12
N GLU A 316 -19.57 -18.38 -2.89
CA GLU A 316 -18.12 -18.50 -3.15
C GLU A 316 -17.74 -18.20 -4.62
N GLN A 317 -18.72 -17.84 -5.45
CA GLN A 317 -18.53 -17.45 -6.85
C GLN A 317 -18.43 -15.93 -7.01
N PHE A 318 -17.89 -15.49 -8.13
CA PHE A 318 -18.04 -14.10 -8.58
C PHE A 318 -19.53 -13.82 -8.93
N PRO A 319 -20.11 -12.68 -8.54
CA PRO A 319 -19.48 -11.52 -7.90
C PRO A 319 -19.54 -11.50 -6.36
N PHE A 320 -20.13 -12.51 -5.70
CA PHE A 320 -20.20 -12.59 -4.23
C PHE A 320 -18.81 -12.56 -3.57
N VAL A 321 -17.85 -13.23 -4.21
CA VAL A 321 -16.43 -13.18 -3.89
C VAL A 321 -15.63 -12.78 -5.11
N ILE A 322 -14.82 -11.74 -4.98
CA ILE A 322 -13.85 -11.31 -6.00
C ILE A 322 -12.46 -11.79 -5.54
N LYS A 323 -11.61 -12.23 -6.48
CA LYS A 323 -10.31 -12.84 -6.17
C LYS A 323 -9.23 -12.36 -7.15
N ASP A 324 -8.00 -12.34 -6.67
CA ASP A 324 -6.75 -12.31 -7.44
C ASP A 324 -6.73 -11.25 -8.56
N GLU A 325 -6.50 -11.61 -9.82
CA GLU A 325 -6.31 -10.64 -10.93
C GLU A 325 -7.56 -9.81 -11.30
N LYS A 326 -8.71 -10.07 -10.66
CA LYS A 326 -9.86 -9.17 -10.72
C LYS A 326 -9.73 -7.96 -9.79
N ILE A 327 -8.90 -8.05 -8.76
CA ILE A 327 -8.59 -7.02 -7.75
C ILE A 327 -7.23 -6.40 -8.08
N ALA A 328 -6.15 -7.20 -8.01
CA ALA A 328 -4.78 -6.75 -8.20
C ALA A 328 -3.85 -7.90 -8.61
N ALA A 329 -2.75 -7.58 -9.30
CA ALA A 329 -1.75 -8.57 -9.72
C ALA A 329 -0.31 -8.04 -9.54
N LEU A 330 0.65 -8.97 -9.46
CA LEU A 330 2.07 -8.65 -9.60
C LEU A 330 2.37 -8.15 -11.02
N SER A 331 3.07 -7.02 -11.12
CA SER A 331 3.54 -6.45 -12.39
C SER A 331 4.45 -7.44 -13.12
N LYS A 332 4.35 -7.42 -14.46
CA LYS A 332 5.23 -8.16 -15.38
C LYS A 332 6.02 -7.20 -16.27
N ARG A 333 6.12 -5.93 -15.89
CA ARG A 333 6.86 -4.90 -16.61
C ARG A 333 8.30 -4.83 -16.14
N GLU A 334 9.24 -4.86 -17.07
CA GLU A 334 10.68 -4.75 -16.78
C GLU A 334 11.05 -3.42 -16.09
N ASP A 335 10.34 -2.32 -16.40
CA ASP A 335 10.64 -1.00 -15.84
C ASP A 335 10.18 -0.80 -14.38
N THR A 336 9.31 -1.69 -13.87
CA THR A 336 8.80 -1.61 -12.49
C THR A 336 9.63 -2.36 -11.45
N GLY A 337 10.54 -3.23 -11.88
CA GLY A 337 11.19 -4.20 -11.00
C GLY A 337 10.26 -5.32 -10.55
N GLU A 338 10.72 -6.14 -9.61
CA GLU A 338 9.94 -7.22 -9.01
C GLU A 338 9.02 -6.70 -7.88
N GLY A 339 8.02 -7.51 -7.53
CA GLY A 339 7.20 -7.29 -6.33
C GLY A 339 6.28 -6.06 -6.35
N LEU A 340 6.12 -5.38 -7.48
CA LEU A 340 5.13 -4.31 -7.62
C LEU A 340 3.71 -4.89 -7.78
N ILE A 341 2.84 -4.65 -6.80
CA ILE A 341 1.41 -4.97 -6.87
C ILE A 341 0.65 -3.81 -7.50
N VAL A 342 -0.07 -4.12 -8.58
CA VAL A 342 -0.86 -3.20 -9.38
C VAL A 342 -2.33 -3.60 -9.30
N PRO A 343 -3.18 -2.81 -8.61
CA PRO A 343 -4.63 -2.93 -8.71
C PRO A 343 -5.13 -2.80 -10.15
N LYS A 344 -6.23 -3.47 -10.46
CA LYS A 344 -6.83 -3.45 -11.80
C LYS A 344 -7.55 -2.12 -12.05
N PRO A 345 -7.22 -1.35 -13.11
CA PRO A 345 -7.99 -0.16 -13.48
C PRO A 345 -9.45 -0.52 -13.80
N ALA A 346 -10.39 0.18 -13.15
CA ALA A 346 -11.81 -0.17 -13.18
C ALA A 346 -12.70 1.05 -12.87
N SER A 347 -13.94 1.04 -13.37
CA SER A 347 -14.97 1.95 -12.83
C SER A 347 -15.13 1.71 -11.33
N LEU A 348 -15.10 2.79 -10.53
CA LEU A 348 -15.08 2.72 -9.06
C LEU A 348 -16.23 1.89 -8.48
N ILE A 349 -17.39 1.92 -9.14
CA ILE A 349 -18.49 1.00 -8.92
C ILE A 349 -18.92 0.37 -10.24
N GLN A 350 -19.33 -0.89 -10.16
CA GLN A 350 -19.94 -1.66 -11.24
C GLN A 350 -21.22 -2.30 -10.70
N LYS A 351 -22.21 -2.49 -11.58
CA LYS A 351 -23.41 -3.26 -11.22
C LYS A 351 -23.00 -4.71 -11.06
N ALA A 352 -23.40 -5.36 -9.97
CA ALA A 352 -23.18 -6.78 -9.81
C ALA A 352 -24.14 -7.55 -10.73
N GLU A 353 -23.64 -8.50 -11.49
CA GLU A 353 -24.41 -9.39 -12.37
C GLU A 353 -24.03 -10.84 -12.05
N TYR A 354 -25.03 -11.72 -11.98
CA TYR A 354 -24.84 -13.14 -11.67
C TYR A 354 -25.70 -14.02 -12.58
N LYS A 355 -25.09 -15.05 -13.16
CA LYS A 355 -25.74 -15.98 -14.12
C LYS A 355 -26.42 -15.28 -15.33
N GLY A 356 -26.03 -14.04 -15.65
CA GLY A 356 -26.55 -13.24 -16.76
C GLY A 356 -27.63 -12.23 -16.38
N GLU A 357 -28.07 -12.20 -15.13
CA GLU A 357 -29.09 -11.28 -14.61
C GLU A 357 -28.47 -10.30 -13.58
N PRO A 358 -29.10 -9.15 -13.29
CA PRO A 358 -28.66 -8.26 -12.21
C PRO A 358 -28.68 -8.99 -10.86
N LEU A 359 -27.57 -8.96 -10.11
CA LEU A 359 -27.52 -9.55 -8.77
C LEU A 359 -28.29 -8.67 -7.78
N THR A 360 -29.23 -9.26 -7.05
CA THR A 360 -30.11 -8.54 -6.14
C THR A 360 -30.22 -9.15 -4.75
N PHE A 361 -30.75 -8.35 -3.82
CA PHE A 361 -31.23 -8.80 -2.51
C PHE A 361 -32.61 -8.19 -2.18
N PRO A 362 -33.49 -8.92 -1.49
CA PRO A 362 -34.78 -8.40 -1.07
C PRO A 362 -34.64 -7.40 0.08
N VAL A 363 -35.21 -6.20 -0.08
CA VAL A 363 -35.28 -5.17 0.97
C VAL A 363 -36.37 -5.52 1.97
N HIS A 364 -35.97 -6.19 3.06
CA HIS A 364 -36.90 -6.68 4.09
C HIS A 364 -37.58 -5.56 4.88
N ASN A 365 -38.92 -5.54 4.87
CA ASN A 365 -39.74 -4.64 5.71
C ASN A 365 -39.33 -4.72 7.20
N ALA A 366 -38.96 -5.92 7.68
CA ALA A 366 -38.52 -6.14 9.06
C ALA A 366 -37.33 -5.24 9.46
N LEU A 367 -36.45 -4.88 8.52
CA LEU A 367 -35.36 -3.95 8.73
C LEU A 367 -35.76 -2.52 8.30
N SER A 368 -36.29 -2.35 7.08
CA SER A 368 -36.45 -1.04 6.45
C SER A 368 -37.58 -0.17 7.00
N ARG A 369 -38.57 -0.76 7.69
CA ARG A 369 -39.67 0.01 8.31
C ARG A 369 -39.22 0.91 9.46
N TYR A 370 -38.10 0.56 10.11
CA TYR A 370 -37.58 1.31 11.23
C TYR A 370 -36.71 2.45 10.72
N ALA A 371 -37.20 3.69 10.82
CA ALA A 371 -36.51 4.87 10.27
C ALA A 371 -35.05 5.02 10.74
N LYS A 372 -34.74 4.58 11.96
CA LYS A 372 -33.37 4.53 12.51
C LYS A 372 -32.41 3.70 11.64
N ASN A 373 -32.87 2.59 11.06
CA ASN A 373 -32.09 1.67 10.22
C ASN A 373 -31.83 2.22 8.80
N ILE A 374 -32.30 3.42 8.48
CA ILE A 374 -32.13 4.06 7.17
C ILE A 374 -31.31 5.33 7.34
N GLN A 375 -30.10 5.37 6.78
CA GLN A 375 -29.20 6.51 6.87
C GLN A 375 -28.86 7.01 5.46
N ILE A 376 -29.29 8.24 5.16
CA ILE A 376 -29.25 8.92 3.83
C ILE A 376 -29.79 8.05 2.68
N SER A 377 -28.95 7.16 2.15
CA SER A 377 -29.12 6.35 0.94
C SER A 377 -29.41 4.88 1.21
N SER A 378 -29.16 4.41 2.44
CA SER A 378 -28.74 3.02 2.66
C SER A 378 -29.29 2.41 3.94
N LEU A 379 -29.33 1.08 3.95
CA LEU A 379 -29.88 0.25 5.02
C LEU A 379 -28.76 -0.27 5.91
N PHE A 380 -28.90 -0.12 7.22
CA PHE A 380 -28.02 -0.76 8.21
C PHE A 380 -28.21 -2.28 8.23
N VAL A 381 -27.12 -3.04 8.11
CA VAL A 381 -27.12 -4.50 7.92
C VAL A 381 -26.87 -5.27 9.22
N MET A 382 -26.14 -4.66 10.17
CA MET A 382 -25.57 -5.36 11.32
C MET A 382 -26.62 -5.69 12.41
N PRO A 383 -26.52 -6.83 13.12
CA PRO A 383 -27.73 -7.54 13.55
C PRO A 383 -28.22 -7.29 14.99
N ALA A 384 -27.36 -6.73 15.86
CA ALA A 384 -27.55 -6.83 17.31
C ALA A 384 -28.51 -5.80 17.92
N ALA A 385 -28.91 -4.77 17.17
CA ALA A 385 -29.61 -3.62 17.72
C ALA A 385 -30.50 -2.91 16.69
N ALA A 386 -31.08 -1.79 17.11
CA ALA A 386 -31.30 -0.70 16.18
C ALA A 386 -29.99 -0.33 15.47
N ALA A 387 -30.05 0.20 14.25
CA ALA A 387 -29.00 1.15 13.89
C ALA A 387 -28.99 2.27 14.94
N PRO A 388 -27.83 2.61 15.50
CA PRO A 388 -27.78 3.42 16.71
C PRO A 388 -28.20 4.88 16.44
N VAL A 389 -28.66 5.56 17.48
CA VAL A 389 -29.19 6.95 17.37
C VAL A 389 -28.06 7.95 17.09
N GLU A 390 -26.83 7.58 17.47
CA GLU A 390 -25.55 8.20 17.14
C GLU A 390 -24.71 7.10 16.42
N PRO A 391 -23.77 7.42 15.51
CA PRO A 391 -23.04 6.41 14.72
C PRO A 391 -22.31 5.32 15.52
N GLY A 392 -22.08 4.14 14.91
CA GLY A 392 -21.57 2.92 15.57
C GLY A 392 -20.39 3.14 16.52
N TYR A 393 -19.32 3.79 16.04
CA TYR A 393 -18.13 4.15 16.82
C TYR A 393 -18.36 5.01 18.07
N TYR A 394 -19.48 5.73 18.20
CA TYR A 394 -19.79 6.42 19.46
C TYR A 394 -20.08 5.44 20.61
N LEU A 395 -20.44 4.20 20.29
CA LEU A 395 -20.79 3.16 21.26
C LEU A 395 -19.68 2.12 21.46
N ASP A 396 -18.64 2.13 20.62
CA ASP A 396 -17.52 1.18 20.68
C ASP A 396 -16.17 1.89 20.48
N ALA A 397 -15.83 2.76 21.43
CA ALA A 397 -14.56 3.50 21.43
C ALA A 397 -13.33 2.59 21.63
N ASP A 398 -13.50 1.45 22.31
CA ASP A 398 -12.46 0.41 22.46
C ASP A 398 -12.28 -0.43 21.19
N GLN A 399 -13.30 -0.51 20.34
CA GLN A 399 -13.34 -1.28 19.08
C GLN A 399 -13.25 -2.79 19.31
N ASP A 400 -14.07 -3.30 20.23
CA ASP A 400 -14.16 -4.73 20.58
C ASP A 400 -15.23 -5.49 19.77
N SER A 401 -16.05 -4.80 18.97
CA SER A 401 -17.10 -5.40 18.13
C SER A 401 -16.57 -5.86 16.75
N PRO A 402 -16.87 -7.10 16.31
CA PRO A 402 -16.52 -7.56 14.96
C PRO A 402 -17.44 -6.95 13.90
N ARG A 403 -16.86 -6.43 12.81
CA ARG A 403 -17.58 -5.97 11.61
C ARG A 403 -17.57 -7.06 10.55
N THR A 404 -18.52 -7.96 10.69
CA THR A 404 -18.63 -9.22 9.94
C THR A 404 -19.23 -9.09 8.53
N ALA A 405 -19.67 -7.89 8.15
CA ALA A 405 -20.22 -7.52 6.85
C ALA A 405 -20.19 -5.98 6.72
N PRO A 406 -20.47 -5.41 5.53
CA PRO A 406 -20.64 -3.97 5.38
C PRO A 406 -21.72 -3.39 6.28
N GLU A 407 -21.42 -2.29 6.98
CA GLU A 407 -22.34 -1.69 7.96
C GLU A 407 -23.64 -1.17 7.29
N TYR A 408 -23.49 -0.52 6.14
CA TYR A 408 -24.59 0.02 5.32
C TYR A 408 -24.54 -0.52 3.89
N ILE A 409 -25.72 -0.69 3.27
CA ILE A 409 -25.87 -1.08 1.87
C ILE A 409 -26.91 -0.25 1.10
N ASN A 410 -26.61 0.09 -0.15
CA ASN A 410 -27.51 0.82 -1.04
C ASN A 410 -28.83 0.08 -1.30
N ILE A 411 -29.97 0.75 -1.05
CA ILE A 411 -31.32 0.20 -1.31
C ILE A 411 -32.15 1.03 -2.31
N ARG A 412 -31.54 2.04 -2.96
CA ARG A 412 -32.25 3.00 -3.82
C ARG A 412 -32.28 2.61 -5.30
N HIS A 413 -31.68 1.49 -5.68
CA HIS A 413 -31.72 0.95 -7.04
C HIS A 413 -32.58 -0.32 -7.05
N ARG A 414 -33.89 -0.14 -7.21
CA ARG A 414 -34.85 -1.25 -7.32
C ARG A 414 -34.66 -1.96 -8.64
N VAL A 415 -34.62 -3.28 -8.63
CA VAL A 415 -34.77 -4.09 -9.85
C VAL A 415 -36.23 -4.49 -10.01
N ARG A 416 -36.75 -4.34 -11.22
CA ARG A 416 -38.10 -4.75 -11.59
C ARG A 416 -38.11 -5.12 -13.08
N ASP A 417 -38.69 -6.26 -13.42
CA ASP A 417 -38.84 -6.72 -14.82
C ASP A 417 -37.48 -6.69 -15.59
N GLY A 418 -36.40 -7.12 -14.90
CA GLY A 418 -35.01 -7.10 -15.37
C GLY A 418 -34.33 -5.71 -15.41
N LYS A 419 -35.05 -4.64 -15.07
CA LYS A 419 -34.60 -3.24 -15.24
C LYS A 419 -34.34 -2.55 -13.90
N VAL A 420 -33.32 -1.69 -13.89
CA VAL A 420 -32.93 -0.91 -12.71
C VAL A 420 -33.69 0.41 -12.70
N GLU A 421 -34.57 0.59 -11.71
CA GLU A 421 -35.26 1.83 -11.38
C GLU A 421 -34.53 2.53 -10.23
N SER A 422 -33.94 3.71 -10.51
CA SER A 422 -33.42 4.54 -9.42
C SER A 422 -34.59 5.24 -8.72
N LEU A 423 -34.73 4.99 -7.42
CA LEU A 423 -35.75 5.61 -6.58
C LEU A 423 -35.41 7.07 -6.22
N ASN A 424 -34.20 7.55 -6.56
CA ASN A 424 -33.69 8.88 -6.19
C ASN A 424 -34.56 10.06 -6.65
N SER A 425 -35.27 9.93 -7.77
CA SER A 425 -36.16 10.96 -8.33
C SER A 425 -37.64 10.81 -7.92
N ARG A 426 -37.96 9.86 -7.03
CA ARG A 426 -39.33 9.55 -6.63
C ARG A 426 -39.78 10.39 -5.41
N PRO A 427 -40.90 11.13 -5.49
CA PRO A 427 -41.47 11.81 -4.32
C PRO A 427 -41.86 10.85 -3.18
N ASP A 428 -42.22 9.60 -3.50
CA ASP A 428 -42.60 8.55 -2.55
C ASP A 428 -41.42 7.66 -2.10
N LEU A 429 -40.16 8.04 -2.37
CA LEU A 429 -38.93 7.31 -2.02
C LEU A 429 -38.97 6.70 -0.60
N MET A 430 -39.29 7.52 0.40
CA MET A 430 -39.29 7.09 1.81
C MET A 430 -40.51 6.23 2.19
N GLU A 431 -41.58 6.24 1.41
CA GLU A 431 -42.68 5.28 1.55
C GLU A 431 -42.28 3.92 0.97
N VAL A 432 -41.70 3.92 -0.25
CA VAL A 432 -41.18 2.71 -0.91
C VAL A 432 -40.14 2.01 -0.03
N ILE A 433 -39.17 2.74 0.52
CA ILE A 433 -38.14 2.20 1.43
C ILE A 433 -38.78 1.59 2.69
N ARG A 434 -39.64 2.34 3.41
CA ARG A 434 -40.26 1.84 4.66
C ARG A 434 -41.20 0.66 4.42
N LYS A 435 -41.82 0.58 3.24
CA LYS A 435 -42.63 -0.57 2.83
C LYS A 435 -41.74 -1.79 2.58
N GLY A 436 -40.60 -1.62 1.92
CA GLY A 436 -39.74 -2.73 1.51
C GLY A 436 -40.47 -3.67 0.54
N GLY A 437 -40.09 -4.94 0.51
CA GLY A 437 -40.73 -5.95 -0.35
C GLY A 437 -40.42 -5.75 -1.84
N TYR A 438 -39.22 -5.25 -2.15
CA TYR A 438 -38.69 -5.13 -3.50
C TYR A 438 -37.21 -5.56 -3.51
N ASP A 439 -36.72 -5.99 -4.66
CA ASP A 439 -35.32 -6.36 -4.83
C ASP A 439 -34.47 -5.12 -5.12
N ALA A 440 -33.38 -4.95 -4.37
CA ALA A 440 -32.35 -3.93 -4.59
C ALA A 440 -31.13 -4.53 -5.29
N LEU A 441 -30.49 -3.73 -6.16
CA LEU A 441 -29.30 -4.08 -6.93
C LEU A 441 -28.03 -4.07 -6.08
N HIS A 442 -27.23 -5.14 -6.13
CA HIS A 442 -25.86 -5.14 -5.63
C HIS A 442 -24.89 -4.39 -6.55
N TYR A 443 -23.83 -3.84 -5.95
CA TYR A 443 -22.70 -3.22 -6.64
C TYR A 443 -21.40 -3.85 -6.16
N THR A 444 -20.42 -3.94 -7.05
CA THR A 444 -19.03 -4.31 -6.74
C THR A 444 -18.11 -3.14 -7.04
N ASP A 445 -17.06 -2.95 -6.24
CA ASP A 445 -15.87 -2.22 -6.66
C ASP A 445 -14.79 -3.21 -7.14
N SER A 446 -13.52 -2.96 -6.85
CA SER A 446 -12.45 -3.95 -6.93
C SER A 446 -11.48 -3.83 -5.74
N SER A 447 -11.98 -3.39 -4.58
CA SER A 447 -11.18 -3.27 -3.36
C SER A 447 -10.97 -4.64 -2.71
N GLY A 448 -10.20 -4.72 -1.63
CA GLY A 448 -10.11 -5.92 -0.82
C GLY A 448 -8.82 -6.02 -0.02
N ASP A 449 -8.61 -7.18 0.58
CA ASP A 449 -7.37 -7.52 1.28
C ASP A 449 -6.73 -8.80 0.74
N GLY A 450 -5.49 -9.04 1.14
CA GLY A 450 -4.67 -10.08 0.54
C GLY A 450 -3.31 -10.23 1.17
N TRP A 451 -2.44 -10.97 0.50
CA TRP A 451 -1.12 -11.32 1.00
C TRP A 451 -0.10 -11.43 -0.12
N ILE A 452 1.16 -11.12 0.20
CA ILE A 452 2.33 -11.28 -0.69
C ILE A 452 3.34 -12.17 0.03
N ALA A 453 3.68 -13.33 -0.55
CA ALA A 453 4.64 -14.27 0.01
C ALA A 453 5.83 -14.49 -0.93
N ALA A 454 6.95 -14.88 -0.35
CA ALA A 454 8.15 -15.27 -1.07
C ALA A 454 8.53 -16.71 -0.72
N THR A 455 8.89 -17.50 -1.73
CA THR A 455 9.51 -18.82 -1.54
C THR A 455 10.87 -18.86 -2.22
N CYS A 456 11.84 -19.51 -1.57
CA CYS A 456 13.15 -19.80 -2.12
C CYS A 456 13.58 -21.18 -1.65
N ARG A 457 13.75 -22.12 -2.59
CA ARG A 457 14.07 -23.51 -2.26
C ARG A 457 15.47 -23.63 -1.65
N GLN A 458 16.42 -22.89 -2.20
CA GLN A 458 17.83 -22.90 -1.79
C GLN A 458 18.01 -22.45 -0.34
N LEU A 459 17.15 -21.57 0.18
CA LEU A 459 17.15 -21.19 1.60
C LEU A 459 16.51 -22.26 2.50
N GLN A 460 15.46 -22.95 2.02
CA GLN A 460 14.82 -24.06 2.73
C GLN A 460 15.75 -25.28 2.85
N ASP A 461 16.44 -25.63 1.76
CA ASP A 461 17.47 -26.69 1.72
C ASP A 461 18.66 -26.35 2.66
N GLN A 462 18.85 -25.08 3.02
CA GLN A 462 19.85 -24.58 3.99
C GLN A 462 19.27 -24.29 5.40
N GLY A 463 18.06 -24.79 5.68
CA GLY A 463 17.42 -24.77 7.00
C GLY A 463 16.56 -23.54 7.32
N VAL A 464 16.42 -22.57 6.42
CA VAL A 464 15.51 -21.42 6.58
C VAL A 464 14.13 -21.81 6.04
N THR A 465 13.38 -22.54 6.85
CA THR A 465 12.07 -23.10 6.47
C THR A 465 10.89 -22.18 6.78
N THR A 466 11.06 -21.21 7.69
CA THR A 466 10.03 -20.24 8.08
C THR A 466 9.93 -19.12 7.05
N ASN A 467 8.74 -18.93 6.46
CA ASN A 467 8.41 -17.81 5.60
C ASN A 467 7.18 -17.09 6.16
N HIS A 468 7.15 -15.75 6.19
CA HIS A 468 5.95 -14.98 6.50
C HIS A 468 5.61 -13.99 5.38
N ALA A 469 4.34 -13.97 4.99
CA ALA A 469 3.80 -13.03 4.01
C ALA A 469 3.69 -11.60 4.57
N ALA A 470 3.74 -10.62 3.68
CA ALA A 470 3.19 -9.30 3.94
C ALA A 470 1.66 -9.34 3.74
N PHE A 471 0.94 -8.57 4.54
CA PHE A 471 -0.46 -8.22 4.30
C PHE A 471 -0.53 -7.14 3.20
N CYS A 472 -1.51 -7.25 2.30
CA CYS A 472 -1.77 -6.28 1.25
C CYS A 472 -3.20 -5.77 1.38
N LEU A 473 -3.36 -4.45 1.32
CA LEU A 473 -4.66 -3.79 1.18
C LEU A 473 -4.76 -3.21 -0.23
N VAL A 474 -5.92 -3.37 -0.86
CA VAL A 474 -6.32 -2.69 -2.09
C VAL A 474 -7.45 -1.75 -1.74
N GLY A 475 -7.08 -0.54 -1.32
CA GLY A 475 -8.01 0.48 -0.86
C GLY A 475 -8.72 1.18 -2.02
N LEU A 476 -9.80 1.89 -1.68
CA LEU A 476 -10.45 2.84 -2.57
C LEU A 476 -9.47 3.97 -3.00
N PRO A 477 -9.77 4.74 -4.07
CA PRO A 477 -8.88 5.81 -4.52
C PRO A 477 -8.61 6.82 -3.41
N ASP A 478 -7.33 7.13 -3.17
CA ASP A 478 -6.95 8.24 -2.31
C ASP A 478 -7.23 9.56 -3.06
N PHE A 479 -8.15 10.38 -2.53
CA PHE A 479 -8.55 11.60 -3.23
C PHE A 479 -7.62 12.79 -2.97
N LEU A 480 -6.71 12.73 -1.99
CA LEU A 480 -5.82 13.83 -1.57
C LEU A 480 -4.44 13.31 -1.11
N PRO A 481 -3.59 12.78 -2.03
CA PRO A 481 -2.28 12.15 -1.79
C PRO A 481 -1.22 12.99 -1.05
N LYS A 482 -1.51 14.27 -0.79
CA LYS A 482 -0.61 15.22 -0.13
C LYS A 482 -0.83 15.30 1.38
N ILE A 483 -1.87 14.65 1.92
CA ILE A 483 -2.23 14.63 3.34
C ILE A 483 -2.25 13.16 3.80
N ASN A 484 -1.71 12.86 4.98
CA ASN A 484 -1.50 11.50 5.47
C ASN A 484 -1.93 11.37 6.94
N GLN A 485 -2.43 10.19 7.34
CA GLN A 485 -3.10 10.02 8.64
C GLN A 485 -2.17 10.32 9.80
N ARG A 486 -0.87 10.03 9.66
CA ARG A 486 0.16 10.39 10.64
C ARG A 486 0.32 11.89 10.84
N ASP A 487 0.10 12.73 9.82
CA ASP A 487 0.11 14.20 9.99
C ASP A 487 -1.01 14.64 10.94
N LEU A 488 -2.25 14.18 10.68
CA LEU A 488 -3.43 14.48 11.49
C LEU A 488 -3.30 13.91 12.91
N MET A 489 -2.84 12.66 13.01
CA MET A 489 -2.56 11.97 14.27
C MET A 489 -1.54 12.74 15.12
N ARG A 490 -0.44 13.21 14.52
CA ARG A 490 0.60 13.94 15.25
C ARG A 490 0.14 15.33 15.69
N TRP A 491 -0.61 16.05 14.86
CA TRP A 491 -1.24 17.31 15.27
C TRP A 491 -2.22 17.08 16.45
N TRP A 492 -3.07 16.05 16.38
CA TRP A 492 -3.96 15.65 17.48
C TRP A 492 -3.21 15.27 18.76
N GLN A 493 -2.11 14.53 18.65
CA GLN A 493 -1.31 14.07 19.79
C GLN A 493 -0.46 15.18 20.43
N ASN A 494 -0.03 16.20 19.69
CA ASN A 494 0.98 17.17 20.14
C ASN A 494 0.45 18.61 20.28
N GLU A 495 -0.44 19.06 19.40
CA GLU A 495 -0.90 20.46 19.34
C GLU A 495 -2.29 20.65 19.95
N VAL A 496 -3.21 19.70 19.75
CA VAL A 496 -4.56 19.79 20.35
C VAL A 496 -4.46 19.64 21.88
N PRO A 497 -4.98 20.59 22.69
CA PRO A 497 -4.98 20.48 24.16
C PRO A 497 -5.68 19.20 24.64
N LYS A 498 -5.09 18.46 25.58
CA LYS A 498 -5.61 17.15 26.06
C LYS A 498 -7.12 17.16 26.40
N PRO A 499 -7.69 18.18 27.08
CA PRO A 499 -9.13 18.20 27.37
C PRO A 499 -10.04 18.31 26.14
N LEU A 500 -9.55 18.84 25.01
CA LEU A 500 -10.32 19.01 23.78
C LEU A 500 -10.24 17.79 22.85
N ARG A 501 -9.35 16.83 23.13
CA ARG A 501 -9.15 15.66 22.25
C ARG A 501 -10.40 14.78 22.14
N PRO A 502 -11.11 14.43 23.23
CA PRO A 502 -12.33 13.61 23.16
C PRO A 502 -13.54 14.40 22.65
N THR A 503 -13.53 15.73 22.73
CA THR A 503 -14.64 16.57 22.24
C THR A 503 -14.57 16.84 20.74
N LEU A 504 -13.46 16.50 20.10
CA LEU A 504 -13.23 16.69 18.66
C LEU A 504 -13.25 15.36 17.88
N TRP A 505 -12.86 14.24 18.50
CA TRP A 505 -13.03 12.89 17.93
C TRP A 505 -13.37 11.88 19.04
N THR A 506 -14.42 11.06 18.81
CA THR A 506 -14.79 9.95 19.70
C THR A 506 -13.82 8.77 19.56
N VAL A 507 -13.43 8.46 18.31
CA VAL A 507 -12.33 7.54 17.99
C VAL A 507 -11.08 8.36 17.68
N PRO A 508 -9.96 8.17 18.42
CA PRO A 508 -8.68 8.81 18.13
C PRO A 508 -8.26 8.68 16.65
N PRO A 509 -7.89 9.77 15.96
CA PRO A 509 -7.57 9.76 14.52
C PRO A 509 -6.16 9.19 14.25
N LEU A 510 -5.97 7.90 14.57
CA LEU A 510 -4.70 7.19 14.49
C LEU A 510 -4.41 6.67 13.08
N ALA A 511 -3.12 6.57 12.75
CA ALA A 511 -2.62 5.86 11.58
C ALA A 511 -2.84 4.35 11.67
N LEU A 512 -2.93 3.65 10.53
CA LEU A 512 -2.90 2.18 10.53
C LEU A 512 -1.56 1.63 11.06
N SER A 513 -0.47 2.37 10.89
CA SER A 513 0.83 2.11 11.53
C SER A 513 0.79 2.19 13.06
N HIS A 514 -0.27 2.78 13.63
CA HIS A 514 -0.51 2.84 15.07
C HIS A 514 -1.40 1.71 15.60
N ALA A 515 -2.08 0.92 14.75
CA ALA A 515 -3.13 0.01 15.21
C ALA A 515 -2.63 -1.15 16.10
N ARG A 516 -1.40 -1.64 15.90
CA ARG A 516 -0.80 -2.80 16.62
C ARG A 516 -1.74 -4.02 16.69
N ILE A 517 -2.35 -4.34 15.55
CA ILE A 517 -3.36 -5.40 15.35
C ILE A 517 -2.88 -6.37 14.26
N ALA A 518 -3.36 -7.62 14.30
CA ALA A 518 -2.96 -8.67 13.36
C ALA A 518 -3.57 -8.48 11.95
N ALA A 519 -2.88 -9.01 10.93
CA ALA A 519 -3.42 -9.10 9.57
C ALA A 519 -4.61 -10.08 9.49
N ASN A 520 -5.36 -10.07 8.38
CA ASN A 520 -6.59 -10.87 8.23
C ASN A 520 -6.34 -12.38 8.39
N VAL A 521 -6.74 -12.93 9.54
CA VAL A 521 -6.54 -14.34 9.91
C VAL A 521 -7.55 -15.30 9.26
N GLU A 522 -8.37 -14.81 8.33
CA GLU A 522 -9.30 -15.58 7.51
C GLU A 522 -8.78 -15.77 6.06
N LEU A 523 -7.73 -15.03 5.67
CA LEU A 523 -7.04 -15.25 4.40
C LEU A 523 -6.35 -16.63 4.39
N PRO A 524 -6.42 -17.40 3.28
CA PRO A 524 -5.88 -18.77 3.20
C PRO A 524 -4.38 -18.95 3.52
N ILE A 525 -3.61 -17.86 3.55
CA ILE A 525 -2.19 -17.85 3.93
C ILE A 525 -1.95 -18.09 5.44
N GLY A 526 -2.99 -17.93 6.28
CA GLY A 526 -2.92 -18.27 7.71
C GLY A 526 -2.17 -17.26 8.58
N PHE A 527 -2.51 -15.97 8.51
CA PHE A 527 -1.98 -14.96 9.45
C PHE A 527 -2.33 -15.29 10.92
N SER A 528 -1.51 -14.82 11.85
CA SER A 528 -1.59 -15.16 13.28
C SER A 528 -2.12 -14.02 14.14
N LEU A 529 -3.10 -14.30 15.01
CA LEU A 529 -3.63 -13.35 16.01
C LEU A 529 -2.58 -12.86 17.02
N LYS A 530 -1.45 -13.56 17.15
CA LYS A 530 -0.32 -13.13 17.99
C LYS A 530 0.56 -12.09 17.28
N ASP A 531 0.50 -12.01 15.96
CA ASP A 531 1.40 -11.21 15.13
C ASP A 531 0.90 -9.77 14.98
N LYS A 532 0.99 -9.02 16.08
CA LYS A 532 0.39 -7.68 16.26
C LYS A 532 1.26 -6.53 15.75
N THR A 533 2.36 -6.79 15.05
CA THR A 533 3.29 -5.76 14.54
C THR A 533 3.33 -5.66 13.01
N VAL A 534 2.38 -6.29 12.30
CA VAL A 534 2.36 -6.29 10.82
C VAL A 534 2.30 -4.88 10.21
N THR A 535 1.51 -3.97 10.78
CA THR A 535 1.38 -2.58 10.28
C THR A 535 2.49 -1.64 10.73
N ALA A 536 3.37 -2.06 11.65
CA ALA A 536 4.42 -1.20 12.18
C ALA A 536 5.44 -0.84 11.07
N ILE A 537 5.78 0.45 10.98
CA ILE A 537 6.83 0.93 10.08
C ILE A 537 8.16 0.94 10.85
N ILE A 538 9.16 0.25 10.32
CA ILE A 538 10.49 0.08 10.93
C ILE A 538 11.62 0.41 9.95
N SER A 539 12.85 0.55 10.46
CA SER A 539 14.08 0.44 9.67
C SER A 539 14.62 -1.00 9.65
N GLN A 540 15.66 -1.23 8.86
CA GLN A 540 16.56 -2.37 9.09
C GLN A 540 17.36 -2.21 10.39
N LEU A 541 18.03 -3.27 10.82
CA LEU A 541 18.91 -3.23 12.00
C LEU A 541 20.09 -2.28 11.77
N SER A 542 20.43 -1.50 12.79
CA SER A 542 21.60 -0.61 12.77
C SER A 542 22.92 -1.38 12.73
N ALA A 543 23.96 -0.75 12.16
CA ALA A 543 25.32 -1.24 12.32
C ALA A 543 25.72 -1.30 13.81
N PRO A 544 26.53 -2.29 14.24
CA PRO A 544 26.95 -2.41 15.64
C PRO A 544 27.54 -1.12 16.20
N GLY A 545 27.07 -0.71 17.38
CA GLY A 545 27.49 0.53 18.05
C GLY A 545 26.68 1.78 17.69
N HIS A 546 25.76 1.72 16.72
CA HIS A 546 24.86 2.83 16.39
C HIS A 546 23.47 2.62 17.01
N ASP A 547 23.01 3.62 17.78
CA ASP A 547 21.66 3.71 18.33
C ASP A 547 20.84 4.73 17.52
N GLN A 548 19.70 4.31 16.97
CA GLN A 548 18.81 5.16 16.16
C GLN A 548 18.23 6.32 16.95
N ALA A 549 18.04 6.16 18.27
CA ALA A 549 17.54 7.22 19.14
C ALA A 549 18.59 8.33 19.37
N MET A 550 19.88 8.04 19.17
CA MET A 550 21.00 8.95 19.45
C MET A 550 21.58 9.63 18.19
N LEU A 551 21.14 9.24 16.99
CA LEU A 551 21.54 9.91 15.74
C LEU A 551 21.11 11.39 15.73
N PRO A 552 21.91 12.32 15.15
CA PRO A 552 21.49 13.71 15.02
C PRO A 552 20.23 13.82 14.15
N LYS A 553 19.32 14.73 14.48
CA LYS A 553 18.21 15.06 13.58
C LYS A 553 18.74 15.91 12.44
N GLN A 554 18.45 15.50 11.21
CA GLN A 554 18.73 16.22 9.97
C GLN A 554 17.42 16.73 9.37
N GLU A 555 17.50 17.78 8.54
CA GLU A 555 16.34 18.33 7.83
C GLU A 555 16.59 18.27 6.30
N PRO A 556 15.56 17.95 5.48
CA PRO A 556 15.70 17.99 4.03
C PRO A 556 15.89 19.44 3.54
N ASN A 557 16.83 19.65 2.63
CA ASN A 557 17.15 20.97 2.03
C ASN A 557 16.86 21.04 0.52
N GLY A 558 16.17 20.05 -0.04
CA GLY A 558 15.63 20.06 -1.41
C GLY A 558 14.11 20.24 -1.42
N PRO A 559 13.49 20.42 -2.61
CA PRO A 559 12.05 20.59 -2.73
C PRO A 559 11.30 19.33 -2.28
N LEU A 560 10.61 19.42 -1.15
CA LEU A 560 9.98 18.28 -0.48
C LEU A 560 8.60 17.95 -1.09
N ASN A 561 8.59 17.36 -2.28
CA ASN A 561 7.39 16.89 -2.98
C ASN A 561 7.36 15.35 -3.01
N PHE A 562 6.40 14.73 -2.32
CA PHE A 562 6.14 13.29 -2.42
C PHE A 562 4.66 13.00 -2.16
N GLU A 563 4.10 11.98 -2.82
CA GLU A 563 2.79 11.43 -2.44
C GLU A 563 2.96 10.59 -1.16
N LYS A 564 2.13 10.84 -0.14
CA LYS A 564 2.39 10.40 1.24
C LYS A 564 1.93 8.97 1.56
N VAL A 565 1.69 8.14 0.55
CA VAL A 565 0.81 6.97 0.63
C VAL A 565 1.54 5.61 0.52
N GLY A 566 0.76 4.54 0.74
CA GLY A 566 1.13 3.15 0.45
C GLY A 566 1.88 2.38 1.53
N LEU A 567 2.40 3.04 2.58
CA LEU A 567 2.72 2.38 3.85
C LEU A 567 1.65 2.76 4.90
N PRO A 568 1.50 1.98 6.00
CA PRO A 568 0.37 2.13 6.94
C PRO A 568 0.28 3.46 7.70
N ASP A 569 1.25 4.36 7.56
CA ASP A 569 1.15 5.71 8.11
C ASP A 569 0.36 6.68 7.23
N GLY A 570 0.24 6.38 5.93
CA GLY A 570 -0.67 7.07 5.01
C GLY A 570 -2.13 6.85 5.37
N SER A 571 -2.48 5.58 5.58
CA SER A 571 -3.86 5.13 5.74
C SER A 571 -4.49 5.47 7.10
N PRO A 572 -5.80 5.76 7.13
CA PRO A 572 -6.59 5.67 8.35
C PRO A 572 -6.39 4.33 9.04
N GLY A 573 -6.27 4.37 10.37
CA GLY A 573 -6.40 3.19 11.21
C GLY A 573 -7.85 2.69 11.25
N LEU A 574 -8.28 2.20 12.40
CA LEU A 574 -9.63 1.71 12.56
C LEU A 574 -10.60 2.88 12.84
N PHE A 575 -11.35 3.25 11.81
CA PHE A 575 -12.53 4.13 11.88
C PHE A 575 -13.80 3.30 11.57
N ASP A 576 -14.99 3.87 11.74
CA ASP A 576 -16.27 3.16 11.52
C ASP A 576 -17.29 4.04 10.78
N PRO A 577 -17.76 3.65 9.59
CA PRO A 577 -17.22 2.58 8.75
C PRO A 577 -15.76 2.88 8.34
N GLY A 578 -14.98 1.84 8.06
CA GLY A 578 -13.58 1.96 7.64
C GLY A 578 -13.43 2.48 6.19
N TRP A 579 -12.21 2.86 5.81
CA TRP A 579 -11.87 3.28 4.44
C TRP A 579 -10.93 2.31 3.72
N ASP A 580 -9.67 2.19 4.17
CA ASP A 580 -8.71 1.22 3.61
C ASP A 580 -8.83 -0.16 4.28
N VAL A 581 -9.39 -0.23 5.49
CA VAL A 581 -9.50 -1.47 6.28
C VAL A 581 -10.58 -1.36 7.37
N SER A 582 -11.11 -2.50 7.79
CA SER A 582 -12.07 -2.66 8.89
C SER A 582 -11.57 -3.70 9.92
N ILE A 583 -12.37 -4.03 10.93
CA ILE A 583 -11.98 -4.90 12.06
C ILE A 583 -12.82 -6.18 12.19
N GLY A 584 -12.13 -7.31 12.14
CA GLY A 584 -12.63 -8.60 12.61
C GLY A 584 -12.20 -8.86 14.07
N VAL A 585 -13.04 -9.59 14.81
CA VAL A 585 -12.75 -9.95 16.20
C VAL A 585 -13.01 -11.44 16.40
N ARG A 586 -12.10 -12.13 17.11
CA ARG A 586 -12.24 -13.53 17.51
C ARG A 586 -12.02 -13.62 19.01
N SER A 587 -13.02 -14.13 19.73
CA SER A 587 -12.86 -14.42 21.15
C SER A 587 -12.21 -15.79 21.38
N THR A 588 -11.34 -15.87 22.40
CA THR A 588 -10.73 -17.11 22.88
C THR A 588 -11.04 -17.30 24.37
N ASN A 589 -10.68 -18.47 24.91
CA ASN A 589 -10.80 -18.80 26.33
C ASN A 589 -12.21 -18.58 26.92
N GLY A 590 -13.25 -18.85 26.11
CA GLY A 590 -14.66 -18.84 26.51
C GLY A 590 -15.24 -17.44 26.75
N GLY A 591 -14.87 -16.46 25.92
CA GLY A 591 -15.33 -15.07 26.05
C GLY A 591 -14.35 -14.15 26.79
N LYS A 592 -13.32 -14.70 27.42
CA LYS A 592 -12.42 -13.97 28.34
C LYS A 592 -11.29 -13.20 27.65
N GLU A 593 -10.99 -13.54 26.41
CA GLU A 593 -9.99 -12.87 25.59
C GLU A 593 -10.63 -12.42 24.29
N ILE A 594 -10.24 -11.23 23.82
CA ILE A 594 -10.72 -10.59 22.61
C ILE A 594 -9.48 -10.33 21.73
N HIS A 595 -9.40 -10.98 20.58
CA HIS A 595 -8.30 -10.82 19.63
C HIS A 595 -8.80 -10.18 18.35
N LYS A 596 -8.26 -9.00 18.07
CA LYS A 596 -8.57 -8.16 16.90
C LYS A 596 -7.68 -8.51 15.72
N TYR A 597 -8.24 -8.43 14.52
CA TYR A 597 -7.52 -8.54 13.25
C TYR A 597 -8.14 -7.61 12.21
N LEU A 598 -7.34 -7.21 11.23
CA LEU A 598 -7.78 -6.40 10.10
C LEU A 598 -8.62 -7.25 9.12
N VAL A 599 -9.66 -6.66 8.50
CA VAL A 599 -10.44 -7.30 7.43
C VAL A 599 -10.88 -6.26 6.38
N GLY A 600 -10.94 -6.67 5.10
CA GLY A 600 -11.56 -5.88 4.03
C GLY A 600 -13.10 -5.93 4.04
N HIS A 601 -13.70 -7.10 4.28
CA HIS A 601 -15.16 -7.31 4.08
C HIS A 601 -16.10 -6.56 5.04
N GLY A 602 -15.55 -5.85 6.03
CA GLY A 602 -16.28 -5.00 6.97
C GLY A 602 -16.24 -3.51 6.62
N LEU A 603 -15.80 -3.15 5.41
CA LEU A 603 -15.87 -1.80 4.85
C LEU A 603 -17.32 -1.42 4.48
N GLY A 604 -17.61 -0.13 4.34
CA GLY A 604 -18.92 0.33 3.90
C GLY A 604 -19.19 -0.02 2.43
N SER A 605 -20.46 -0.12 2.03
CA SER A 605 -20.84 -0.35 0.62
C SER A 605 -20.10 0.61 -0.33
N PRO A 606 -19.60 0.14 -1.49
CA PRO A 606 -18.73 0.92 -2.37
C PRO A 606 -19.42 2.12 -3.05
N PHE A 607 -20.70 2.40 -2.74
CA PHE A 607 -21.46 3.43 -3.40
C PHE A 607 -21.00 4.84 -2.97
N ILE A 608 -20.92 5.79 -3.91
CA ILE A 608 -20.33 7.10 -3.64
C ILE A 608 -21.18 7.94 -2.67
N GLU A 609 -22.50 7.77 -2.62
CA GLU A 609 -23.32 8.35 -1.54
C GLU A 609 -23.11 7.70 -0.18
N ASP A 610 -22.59 6.48 -0.11
CA ASP A 610 -22.22 5.84 1.15
C ASP A 610 -20.81 6.30 1.57
N ALA A 611 -19.88 6.53 0.66
CA ALA A 611 -18.66 7.30 0.96
C ALA A 611 -18.98 8.73 1.48
N LYS A 612 -20.06 9.36 0.98
CA LYS A 612 -20.60 10.62 1.53
C LYS A 612 -21.30 10.46 2.88
N LEU A 613 -21.80 9.28 3.23
CA LEU A 613 -22.27 8.94 4.57
C LEU A 613 -21.08 8.94 5.54
N CYS A 614 -20.03 8.17 5.24
CA CYS A 614 -18.79 8.12 6.02
C CYS A 614 -18.21 9.53 6.23
N ALA A 615 -18.20 10.34 5.18
CA ALA A 615 -17.84 11.76 5.20
C ALA A 615 -18.70 12.59 6.16
N ALA A 616 -20.02 12.55 6.00
CA ALA A 616 -20.96 13.42 6.71
C ALA A 616 -21.09 13.08 8.21
N LEU A 617 -20.74 11.86 8.62
CA LEU A 617 -20.70 11.46 10.02
C LEU A 617 -19.40 11.89 10.73
N GLY A 618 -18.34 12.21 9.97
CA GLY A 618 -17.01 12.51 10.53
C GLY A 618 -16.17 11.27 10.85
N ALA A 619 -16.52 10.11 10.30
CA ALA A 619 -15.78 8.85 10.41
C ALA A 619 -14.48 8.81 9.56
N TYR A 620 -13.97 9.97 9.14
CA TYR A 620 -13.11 10.11 7.95
C TYR A 620 -12.04 11.21 8.15
N TRP A 621 -11.01 11.14 7.31
CA TRP A 621 -9.90 12.10 7.06
C TRP A 621 -8.55 11.64 7.66
N PRO A 622 -7.45 11.56 6.87
CA PRO A 622 -7.27 11.86 5.44
C PRO A 622 -7.36 10.60 4.56
N ALA A 623 -7.94 10.65 3.35
CA ALA A 623 -7.78 11.73 2.37
C ALA A 623 -9.05 12.57 2.12
N LEU A 624 -9.23 13.58 2.99
CA LEU A 624 -10.36 14.59 3.28
C LEU A 624 -11.59 14.12 2.32
N ALA A 625 -12.56 13.42 2.93
CA ALA A 625 -13.95 13.29 2.52
C ALA A 625 -14.57 14.68 2.22
N PRO A 626 -15.13 14.95 1.03
CA PRO A 626 -15.54 16.30 0.63
C PRO A 626 -16.59 16.90 1.58
N ASP A 627 -16.12 17.83 2.40
CA ASP A 627 -16.80 18.44 3.54
C ASP A 627 -18.10 19.14 3.13
N ALA A 628 -19.23 18.57 3.53
CA ALA A 628 -20.57 19.10 3.23
C ALA A 628 -20.84 20.48 3.86
N THR A 629 -20.01 20.93 4.80
CA THR A 629 -20.10 22.28 5.41
C THR A 629 -19.29 23.35 4.65
N ARG A 630 -18.37 22.95 3.75
CA ARG A 630 -17.60 23.88 2.91
C ARG A 630 -18.40 24.34 1.70
N GLN A 631 -19.36 25.22 1.94
CA GLN A 631 -19.87 26.09 0.88
C GLN A 631 -18.77 27.07 0.47
N TYR A 632 -18.18 26.84 -0.71
CA TYR A 632 -17.39 27.86 -1.41
C TYR A 632 -18.33 28.97 -1.89
N VAL A 633 -18.55 29.98 -1.04
CA VAL A 633 -19.21 31.22 -1.46
C VAL A 633 -18.27 31.93 -2.44
N SER A 634 -18.69 32.03 -3.70
CA SER A 634 -17.95 32.79 -4.72
C SER A 634 -18.00 34.29 -4.38
N ALA A 635 -16.83 34.90 -4.27
CA ALA A 635 -16.61 36.35 -4.20
C ALA A 635 -15.97 36.84 -5.51
#